data_AF-A0A6C0BTD9-F1
#
_entry.id   AF-A0A6C0BTD9-F1
#
_cell.length_a   1.000
_cell.length_b   1.000
_cell.length_c   1.000
_cell.angle_alpha   90.00
_cell.angle_beta   90.00
_cell.angle_gamma   90.00
#
_symmetry.space_group_name_H-M   'P 1'
#
loop_
_entity.id
_entity.type
_entity.pdbx_description
1 polymer ?
#
loop_
_entity_poly.entity_id
_entity_poly.type
_entity_poly.pdbx_seq_one_letter_code
_entity_poly.pdbx_strand_id
1 'polypeptide(L)'
;MFMNTIQEIPQSELGEFKNKVSSWLELDEQISSLEKKVRELKKIRNKKLEPEITTFMVKFNISDLNTTNGKLRCNARNTKKPLNKINIRENLSKVIEDIERVDKAMDLIINNREIVTTYKLTKPKR
;
A
#
# COMPACT_ATOMS: atom_id res chain seq x y z
N MET A 1 -28.03 35.29 11.17
CA MET A 1 -27.52 34.59 12.36
C MET A 1 -27.52 33.11 12.04
N PHE A 2 -26.36 32.45 11.99
CA PHE A 2 -26.30 31.01 11.79
C PHE A 2 -26.61 30.34 13.12
N MET A 3 -27.82 29.79 13.27
CA MET A 3 -28.17 28.97 14.43
C MET A 3 -27.43 27.65 14.31
N ASN A 4 -26.33 27.54 15.05
CA ASN A 4 -25.64 26.29 15.26
C ASN A 4 -26.45 25.49 16.29
N THR A 5 -27.45 24.75 15.83
CA THR A 5 -28.17 23.81 16.68
C THR A 5 -27.23 22.67 17.01
N ILE A 6 -26.67 22.68 18.22
CA ILE A 6 -26.01 21.51 18.81
C ILE A 6 -27.11 20.46 18.97
N GLN A 7 -27.17 19.52 18.05
CA GLN A 7 -28.08 18.38 18.14
C GLN A 7 -27.60 17.52 19.33
N GLU A 8 -28.39 17.47 20.40
CA GLU A 8 -28.05 16.67 21.58
C GLU A 8 -27.99 15.18 21.19
N ILE A 9 -26.86 14.53 21.52
CA ILE A 9 -26.62 13.13 21.18
C ILE A 9 -27.53 12.26 22.06
N PRO A 10 -28.38 11.39 21.50
CA PRO A 10 -29.20 10.48 22.29
C PRO A 10 -28.33 9.57 23.16
N GLN A 11 -28.65 9.45 24.45
CA GLN A 11 -27.82 8.68 25.40
C GLN A 11 -27.69 7.19 25.05
N SER A 12 -28.72 6.60 24.43
CA SER A 12 -28.70 5.22 23.94
C SER A 12 -27.65 5.05 22.83
N GLU A 13 -27.63 5.96 21.87
CA GLU A 13 -26.69 5.92 20.73
C GLU A 13 -25.25 6.20 21.19
N LEU A 14 -25.07 7.04 22.20
CA LEU A 14 -23.77 7.32 22.81
C LEU A 14 -23.17 6.10 23.51
N GLY A 15 -24.00 5.27 24.15
CA GLY A 15 -23.56 4.03 24.80
C GLY A 15 -23.02 3.01 23.79
N GLU A 16 -23.76 2.75 22.72
CA GLU A 16 -23.33 1.86 21.64
C GLU A 16 -22.07 2.39 20.91
N PHE A 17 -22.00 3.69 20.69
CA PHE A 17 -20.84 4.33 20.08
C PHE A 17 -19.57 4.11 20.91
N LYS A 18 -19.63 4.31 22.24
CA LYS A 18 -18.50 4.06 23.14
C LYS A 18 -18.00 2.62 23.08
N ASN A 19 -18.92 1.65 23.05
CA ASN A 19 -18.55 0.24 22.92
C ASN A 19 -17.85 -0.04 21.58
N LYS A 20 -18.37 0.49 20.46
CA LYS A 20 -17.75 0.37 19.13
C LYS A 20 -16.35 0.98 19.11
N VAL A 21 -16.15 2.14 19.74
CA VAL A 21 -14.83 2.78 19.85
C VAL A 21 -13.86 1.94 20.68
N SER A 22 -14.27 1.42 21.83
CA SER A 22 -13.43 0.57 22.68
C SER A 22 -13.01 -0.71 21.94
N SER A 23 -13.96 -1.43 21.32
CA SER A 23 -13.64 -2.62 20.53
C SER A 23 -12.73 -2.30 19.34
N TRP A 24 -12.92 -1.15 18.68
CA TRP A 24 -12.04 -0.73 17.60
C TRP A 24 -10.60 -0.52 18.08
N LEU A 25 -10.40 0.09 19.25
CA LEU A 25 -9.08 0.31 19.84
C LEU A 25 -8.39 -1.00 20.24
N GLU A 26 -9.14 -1.95 20.80
CA GLU A 26 -8.62 -3.28 21.14
C GLU A 26 -8.16 -4.03 19.89
N LEU A 27 -8.96 -3.98 18.82
CA LEU A 27 -8.61 -4.60 17.53
C LEU A 27 -7.38 -3.92 16.90
N ASP A 28 -7.29 -2.59 16.93
CA ASP A 28 -6.13 -1.83 16.43
C ASP A 28 -4.83 -2.25 17.15
N GLU A 29 -4.87 -2.43 18.46
CA GLU A 29 -3.71 -2.88 19.24
C GLU A 29 -3.29 -4.31 18.90
N GLN A 30 -4.26 -5.22 18.77
CA GLN A 30 -4.01 -6.60 18.35
C GLN A 30 -3.39 -6.65 16.95
N ILE A 31 -3.94 -5.91 15.99
CA ILE A 31 -3.40 -5.79 14.63
C ILE A 31 -1.96 -5.27 14.67
N SER A 32 -1.71 -4.18 15.41
CA SER A 32 -0.36 -3.60 15.52
C SER A 32 0.67 -4.60 16.07
N SER A 33 0.29 -5.40 17.05
CA SER A 33 1.14 -6.46 17.61
C SER A 33 1.43 -7.57 16.59
N LEU A 34 0.40 -8.05 15.89
CA LEU A 34 0.53 -9.09 14.87
C LEU A 34 1.34 -8.61 13.67
N GLU A 35 1.13 -7.37 13.22
CA GLU A 35 1.89 -6.76 12.12
C GLU A 35 3.38 -6.65 12.44
N LYS A 36 3.75 -6.32 13.68
CA LYS A 36 5.15 -6.33 14.13
C LYS A 36 5.76 -7.73 13.99
N LYS A 37 5.06 -8.76 14.47
CA LYS A 37 5.51 -10.16 14.33
C LYS A 37 5.65 -10.56 12.87
N VAL A 38 4.67 -10.24 12.03
CA VAL A 38 4.70 -10.49 10.59
C VAL A 38 5.87 -9.79 9.92
N ARG A 39 6.19 -8.55 10.33
CA ARG A 39 7.31 -7.78 9.79
C ARG A 39 8.65 -8.45 10.10
N GLU A 40 8.86 -8.90 11.33
CA GLU A 40 10.08 -9.61 11.73
C GLU A 40 10.22 -10.96 10.99
N LEU A 41 9.15 -11.74 10.90
CA LEU A 41 9.15 -12.99 10.12
C LEU A 41 9.47 -12.75 8.64
N LYS A 42 8.85 -11.73 8.03
CA LYS A 42 9.14 -11.33 6.64
C LYS A 42 10.58 -10.85 6.47
N LYS A 43 11.16 -10.19 7.46
CA LYS A 43 12.56 -9.74 7.42
C LYS A 43 13.50 -10.94 7.35
N ILE A 44 13.30 -11.95 8.20
CA ILE A 44 14.12 -13.17 8.17
C ILE A 44 13.91 -13.93 6.85
N ARG A 45 12.65 -14.18 6.49
CA ARG A 45 12.31 -14.94 5.27
C ARG A 45 12.84 -14.25 4.01
N ASN A 46 12.49 -12.98 3.78
CA ASN A 46 12.76 -12.30 2.51
C ASN A 46 14.17 -11.68 2.41
N LYS A 47 14.73 -11.21 3.53
CA LYS A 47 16.03 -10.50 3.48
C LYS A 47 17.22 -11.40 3.78
N LYS A 48 17.01 -12.50 4.52
CA LYS A 48 18.09 -13.42 4.89
C LYS A 48 18.00 -14.72 4.08
N LEU A 49 16.89 -15.45 4.19
CA LEU A 49 16.79 -16.79 3.61
C LEU A 49 16.55 -16.79 2.10
N GLU A 50 15.59 -16.00 1.61
CA GLU A 50 15.19 -15.98 0.20
C GLU A 50 16.35 -15.65 -0.77
N PRO A 51 17.25 -14.69 -0.50
CA PRO A 51 18.41 -14.43 -1.37
C PRO A 51 19.40 -15.58 -1.41
N GLU A 52 19.68 -16.21 -0.26
CA GLU A 52 20.58 -17.37 -0.17
C GLU A 52 20.02 -18.55 -0.97
N ILE A 53 18.74 -18.86 -0.77
CA ILE A 53 18.04 -19.96 -1.45
C ILE A 53 17.95 -19.69 -2.95
N THR A 54 17.53 -18.48 -3.35
CA THR A 54 17.37 -18.12 -4.77
C THR A 54 18.71 -18.13 -5.50
N THR A 55 19.77 -17.60 -4.87
CA THR A 55 21.12 -17.62 -5.47
C THR A 55 21.59 -19.04 -5.70
N PHE A 56 21.35 -19.94 -4.73
CA PHE A 56 21.68 -21.36 -4.88
C PHE A 56 20.86 -22.02 -5.99
N MET A 57 19.54 -21.81 -6.00
CA MET A 57 18.65 -22.39 -7.03
C MET A 57 19.03 -21.93 -8.44
N VAL A 58 19.33 -20.64 -8.63
CA VAL A 58 19.78 -20.11 -9.93
C VAL A 58 21.16 -20.65 -10.31
N LYS A 59 22.11 -20.69 -9.38
CA LYS A 59 23.47 -21.20 -9.64
C LYS A 59 23.47 -22.64 -10.13
N PHE A 60 22.58 -23.49 -9.59
CA PHE A 60 22.49 -24.90 -9.94
C PHE A 60 21.33 -25.21 -10.91
N ASN A 61 20.71 -24.18 -11.49
CA ASN A 61 19.57 -24.30 -12.42
C ASN A 61 18.41 -25.16 -11.88
N ILE A 62 18.17 -25.09 -10.57
CA ILE A 62 17.08 -25.79 -9.88
C ILE A 62 15.82 -24.94 -10.00
N SER A 63 14.86 -25.38 -10.83
CA SER A 63 13.59 -24.66 -10.99
C SER A 63 12.60 -24.96 -9.86
N ASP A 64 12.58 -26.22 -9.40
CA ASP A 64 11.58 -26.76 -8.49
C ASP A 64 12.26 -27.60 -7.39
N LEU A 65 11.87 -27.38 -6.13
CA LEU A 65 12.32 -28.12 -4.96
C LEU A 65 11.10 -28.71 -4.23
N ASN A 66 11.05 -30.02 -4.08
CA ASN A 66 10.01 -30.68 -3.28
C ASN A 66 10.47 -30.75 -1.81
N THR A 67 9.62 -30.30 -0.90
CA THR A 67 9.86 -30.33 0.56
C THR A 67 8.72 -31.09 1.24
N THR A 68 8.91 -31.46 2.50
CA THR A 68 7.87 -32.10 3.33
C THR A 68 6.62 -31.24 3.47
N ASN A 69 6.75 -29.92 3.37
CA ASN A 69 5.66 -28.95 3.49
C ASN A 69 5.15 -28.43 2.14
N GLY A 70 5.48 -29.11 1.04
CA GLY A 70 5.05 -28.76 -0.32
C GLY A 70 6.19 -28.37 -1.26
N LYS A 71 5.84 -27.75 -2.38
CA LYS A 71 6.78 -27.45 -3.47
C LYS A 71 7.21 -25.98 -3.46
N LEU A 72 8.51 -25.74 -3.55
CA LEU A 72 9.11 -24.41 -3.71
C LEU A 72 9.60 -24.24 -5.16
N ARG A 73 9.21 -23.15 -5.82
CA ARG A 73 9.60 -22.84 -7.20
C ARG A 73 10.33 -21.51 -7.27
N CYS A 74 11.47 -21.49 -7.95
CA CYS A 74 12.19 -20.26 -8.26
C CYS A 74 11.66 -19.69 -9.58
N ASN A 75 10.76 -18.69 -9.51
CA ASN A 75 10.19 -18.06 -10.69
C ASN A 75 10.95 -16.78 -11.06
N ALA A 76 11.42 -16.67 -12.30
CA ALA A 76 11.81 -15.39 -12.88
C ALA A 76 10.55 -14.64 -13.35
N ARG A 77 10.32 -13.43 -12.85
CA ARG A 77 9.21 -12.58 -13.29
C ARG A 77 9.72 -11.27 -13.88
N ASN A 78 9.49 -11.08 -15.17
CA ASN A 78 9.72 -9.80 -15.82
C ASN A 78 8.47 -8.93 -15.63
N THR A 79 8.63 -7.73 -15.07
CA THR A 79 7.54 -6.76 -14.93
C THR A 79 7.95 -5.43 -15.54
N LYS A 80 7.02 -4.75 -16.21
CA LYS A 80 7.24 -3.39 -16.67
C LYS A 80 7.38 -2.49 -15.44
N LYS A 81 8.33 -1.56 -15.48
CA LYS A 81 8.47 -0.55 -14.43
C LYS A 81 7.18 0.28 -14.34
N PRO A 82 6.76 0.71 -13.13
CA PRO A 82 5.63 1.61 -12.98
C PRO A 82 5.79 2.88 -13.81
N LEU A 83 4.68 3.40 -14.34
CA LEU A 83 4.68 4.70 -15.01
C LEU A 83 5.11 5.78 -14.01
N ASN A 84 6.09 6.60 -14.41
CA ASN A 84 6.56 7.73 -13.63
C ASN A 84 6.51 9.00 -14.50
N LYS A 85 6.61 10.19 -13.89
CA LYS A 85 6.48 11.47 -14.59
C LYS A 85 7.43 11.59 -15.79
N ILE A 86 8.66 11.10 -15.63
CA ILE A 86 9.70 11.11 -16.66
C ILE A 86 9.27 10.23 -17.83
N ASN A 87 8.87 8.99 -17.56
CA ASN A 87 8.44 8.04 -18.58
C ASN A 87 7.19 8.53 -19.34
N ILE A 88 6.25 9.18 -18.65
CA ILE A 88 5.06 9.75 -19.31
C ILE A 88 5.48 10.90 -20.23
N ARG A 89 6.28 11.86 -19.74
CA ARG A 89 6.79 12.98 -20.56
C ARG A 89 7.57 12.47 -21.77
N GLU A 90 8.53 11.56 -21.56
CA GLU A 90 9.34 10.98 -22.64
C GLU A 90 8.48 10.28 -23.71
N ASN A 91 7.41 9.59 -23.32
CA ASN A 91 6.52 8.96 -24.28
C ASN A 91 5.60 9.97 -24.99
N LEU A 92 5.17 11.03 -24.31
CA LEU A 92 4.41 12.11 -24.93
C LEU A 92 5.27 12.88 -25.95
N SER A 93 6.53 13.17 -25.62
CA SER A 93 7.50 13.84 -26.51
C SER A 93 7.85 13.04 -27.77
N LYS A 94 7.58 11.73 -27.80
CA LYS A 94 7.73 10.91 -29.02
C LYS A 94 6.57 11.06 -30.00
N VAL A 95 5.44 11.58 -29.54
CA VAL A 95 4.20 11.69 -30.34
C VAL A 95 3.82 13.15 -30.57
N ILE A 96 4.20 14.04 -29.65
CA ILE A 96 3.92 15.47 -29.71
C ILE A 96 5.26 16.19 -29.87
N GLU A 97 5.46 16.84 -31.01
CA GLU A 97 6.68 17.59 -31.33
C GLU A 97 6.79 18.89 -30.53
N ASP A 98 5.64 19.49 -30.19
CA ASP A 98 5.54 20.74 -29.45
C ASP A 98 5.69 20.51 -27.92
N ILE A 99 6.80 21.00 -27.37
CA ILE A 99 7.17 20.86 -25.96
C ILE A 99 6.14 21.56 -25.06
N GLU A 100 5.59 22.71 -25.47
CA GLU A 100 4.60 23.43 -24.66
C GLU A 100 3.31 22.61 -24.50
N ARG A 101 2.91 21.88 -25.55
CA ARG A 101 1.76 20.96 -25.49
C ARG A 101 2.04 19.75 -24.61
N VAL A 102 3.26 19.23 -24.61
CA VAL A 102 3.67 18.13 -23.72
C VAL A 102 3.59 18.57 -22.26
N ASP A 103 4.08 19.77 -21.94
CA ASP A 103 4.04 20.30 -20.59
C ASP A 103 2.61 20.58 -20.14
N LYS A 104 1.77 21.16 -21.01
CA LYS A 104 0.34 21.33 -20.73
C LYS A 104 -0.38 20.00 -20.50
N ALA A 105 -0.07 18.97 -21.29
CA ALA A 105 -0.63 17.63 -21.10
C ALA A 105 -0.17 17.02 -19.77
N MET A 106 1.11 17.17 -19.42
CA MET A 106 1.65 16.72 -18.13
C MET A 106 0.96 17.40 -16.95
N ASP A 107 0.70 18.71 -17.03
CA ASP A 107 0.01 19.46 -15.98
C ASP A 107 -1.43 18.98 -15.81
N LEU A 108 -2.17 18.75 -16.90
CA LEU A 108 -3.53 18.20 -16.84
C LEU A 108 -3.54 16.79 -16.23
N ILE A 109 -2.57 15.93 -16.59
CA ILE A 109 -2.46 14.56 -16.09
C ILE A 109 -2.13 14.52 -14.59
N ILE A 110 -1.37 15.48 -14.09
CA ILE A 110 -0.88 15.48 -12.70
C ILE A 110 -1.82 16.26 -11.79
N ASN A 111 -2.25 17.44 -12.20
CA ASN A 111 -2.90 18.42 -11.33
C ASN A 111 -4.43 18.40 -11.42
N ASN A 112 -5.01 17.96 -12.54
CA ASN A 112 -6.47 17.86 -12.68
C ASN A 112 -7.03 16.52 -12.18
N ARG A 113 -6.35 15.90 -11.20
CA ARG A 113 -6.81 14.65 -10.60
C ARG A 113 -7.88 14.95 -9.57
N GLU A 114 -8.94 14.14 -9.57
CA GLU A 114 -10.02 14.26 -8.59
C GLU A 114 -9.46 14.12 -7.16
N ILE A 115 -9.85 15.06 -6.31
CA ILE A 115 -9.56 15.01 -4.88
C ILE A 115 -10.76 14.32 -4.21
N VAL A 116 -10.58 13.07 -3.81
CA VAL A 116 -11.60 12.31 -3.07
C VAL A 116 -11.34 12.43 -1.57
N THR A 117 -12.30 13.01 -0.85
CA THR A 117 -12.24 13.08 0.62
C THR A 117 -12.75 11.78 1.23
N THR A 118 -11.87 11.06 1.91
CA THR A 118 -12.22 9.85 2.69
C THR A 118 -11.96 10.07 4.17
N TYR A 119 -12.91 9.72 5.03
CA TYR A 119 -12.74 9.74 6.48
C TYR A 119 -12.19 8.40 6.96
N LYS A 120 -11.15 8.43 7.78
CA LYS A 120 -10.54 7.24 8.39
C LYS A 120 -10.12 7.53 9.83
N LEU A 121 -10.22 6.51 10.68
CA LEU A 121 -9.71 6.57 12.04
C LEU A 121 -8.18 6.39 12.03
N THR A 122 -7.46 7.23 12.75
CA THR A 122 -6.01 7.10 12.92
C THR A 122 -5.63 7.40 14.35
N LYS A 123 -4.82 6.52 14.96
CA LYS A 123 -4.19 6.79 16.25
C LYS A 123 -3.03 7.77 16.03
N PRO A 124 -3.05 8.98 16.62
CA PRO A 124 -1.92 9.90 16.52
C PRO A 124 -0.67 9.27 17.15
N LYS A 125 0.50 9.50 16.54
CA LYS A 125 1.77 9.08 17.12
C LYS A 125 2.03 9.95 18.37
N ARG A 126 2.35 9.30 19.49
CA ARG A 126 2.91 9.99 20.66
C ARG A 126 4.31 10.48 20.36
#